data_AF-A0A178IDL5-F1
#
_entry.id   AF-A0A178IDL5-F1
#
_cell.length_a   1.000
_cell.length_b   1.000
_cell.length_c   1.000
_cell.angle_alpha   90.00
_cell.angle_beta   90.00
_cell.angle_gamma   90.00
#
_symmetry.space_group_name_H-M   'P 1'
#
loop_
_entity.id
_entity.type
_entity.pdbx_description
1 polymer ?
#
loop_
_entity_poly.entity_id
_entity_poly.type
_entity_poly.pdbx_seq_one_letter_code
_entity_poly.pdbx_strand_id
1 'polypeptide(L)'
;MSLKQAIAARKAKQDETVRTNPEIDAKVTQFIADNPKLYEYYNEMTKEQLIRKHMLSKMQRNEYTQQRDQEIIQWVNENPEVKAKVEERIKNVPAENRQRAFVRVAKDEAMRQTMRQGQGQPPPSQGIGV
;
A
#
# COMPACT_ATOMS: atom_id res chain seq x y z
N MET A 1 -19.81 -37.26 9.38
CA MET A 1 -19.79 -35.92 8.73
C MET A 1 -19.08 -36.07 7.39
N SER A 2 -19.77 -35.79 6.28
CA SER A 2 -19.18 -35.82 4.93
C SER A 2 -18.26 -34.61 4.70
N LEU A 3 -17.22 -34.75 3.87
CA LEU A 3 -16.32 -33.65 3.47
C LEU A 3 -17.10 -32.43 2.95
N LYS A 4 -18.21 -32.67 2.24
CA LYS A 4 -19.13 -31.61 1.77
C LYS A 4 -19.79 -30.84 2.91
N GLN A 5 -20.17 -31.53 3.99
CA GLN A 5 -20.78 -30.92 5.18
C GLN A 5 -19.74 -30.14 6.01
N ALA A 6 -18.51 -30.63 6.08
CA ALA A 6 -17.41 -29.93 6.75
C ALA A 6 -17.01 -28.63 6.02
N ILE A 7 -17.05 -28.63 4.69
CA ILE A 7 -16.81 -27.43 3.87
C ILE A 7 -17.97 -26.43 4.02
N ALA A 8 -19.21 -26.89 3.99
CA ALA A 8 -20.39 -26.03 4.17
C ALA A 8 -20.44 -25.39 5.57
N ALA A 9 -20.13 -26.15 6.63
CA ALA A 9 -20.09 -25.64 8.00
C ALA A 9 -18.93 -24.63 8.23
N ARG A 10 -17.80 -24.80 7.53
CA ARG A 10 -16.69 -23.83 7.56
C ARG A 10 -17.04 -22.54 6.83
N LYS A 11 -17.69 -22.62 5.66
CA LYS A 11 -18.18 -21.44 4.92
C LYS A 11 -19.22 -20.67 5.76
N ALA A 12 -20.21 -21.35 6.32
CA ALA A 12 -21.23 -20.72 7.15
C ALA A 12 -20.67 -20.00 8.39
N LYS A 13 -19.64 -20.56 9.05
CA LYS A 13 -18.96 -19.89 10.17
C LYS A 13 -18.06 -18.72 9.74
N GLN A 14 -17.55 -18.74 8.52
CA GLN A 14 -16.73 -17.66 7.97
C GLN A 14 -17.58 -16.47 7.52
N ASP A 15 -18.79 -16.74 6.99
CA ASP A 15 -19.74 -15.72 6.52
C ASP A 15 -20.32 -14.85 7.67
N GLU A 16 -20.45 -15.38 8.89
CA GLU A 16 -20.94 -14.59 10.05
C GLU A 16 -19.94 -13.54 10.55
N THR A 17 -18.65 -13.68 10.26
CA THR A 17 -17.59 -12.83 10.86
C THR A 17 -16.86 -11.94 9.86
N VAL A 18 -17.01 -12.18 8.56
CA VAL A 18 -16.38 -11.38 7.52
C VAL A 18 -17.45 -10.59 6.79
N ARG A 19 -17.54 -9.28 7.06
CA ARG A 19 -18.27 -8.37 6.18
C ARG A 19 -17.52 -8.28 4.85
N THR A 20 -17.82 -9.20 3.94
CA THR A 20 -17.26 -9.21 2.60
C THR A 20 -18.02 -8.20 1.73
N ASN A 21 -17.30 -7.29 1.08
CA ASN A 21 -17.91 -6.44 0.06
C ASN A 21 -18.21 -7.30 -1.18
N PRO A 22 -19.47 -7.47 -1.58
CA PRO A 22 -19.86 -8.38 -2.66
C PRO A 22 -19.26 -7.99 -4.02
N GLU A 23 -19.06 -6.69 -4.28
CA GLU A 23 -18.43 -6.23 -5.53
C GLU A 23 -16.95 -6.63 -5.59
N ILE A 24 -16.25 -6.59 -4.46
CA ILE A 24 -14.84 -7.00 -4.37
C ILE A 24 -14.72 -8.51 -4.51
N ASP A 25 -15.63 -9.27 -3.90
CA ASP A 25 -15.65 -10.72 -4.02
C ASP A 25 -15.90 -11.19 -5.45
N ALA A 26 -16.84 -10.55 -6.16
CA ALA A 26 -17.08 -10.81 -7.58
C ALA A 26 -15.84 -10.51 -8.43
N LYS A 27 -15.12 -9.41 -8.16
CA LYS A 27 -13.86 -9.08 -8.85
C LYS A 27 -12.76 -10.10 -8.58
N VAL A 28 -12.63 -10.59 -7.35
CA VAL A 28 -11.65 -11.64 -6.99
C VAL A 28 -12.03 -12.95 -7.68
N THR A 29 -13.31 -13.30 -7.71
CA THR A 29 -13.82 -14.49 -8.41
C THR A 29 -13.49 -14.44 -9.89
N GLN A 30 -13.74 -13.32 -10.55
CA GLN A 30 -13.38 -13.12 -11.96
C GLN A 30 -11.87 -13.22 -12.16
N PHE A 31 -11.08 -12.56 -11.31
CA PHE A 31 -9.61 -12.62 -11.39
C PHE A 31 -9.06 -14.05 -11.25
N ILE A 32 -9.66 -14.88 -10.39
CA ILE A 32 -9.30 -16.30 -10.27
C ILE A 32 -9.64 -17.06 -11.55
N ALA A 33 -10.84 -16.84 -12.12
CA ALA A 33 -11.26 -17.48 -13.36
C ALA A 33 -10.35 -17.12 -14.55
N ASP A 34 -9.90 -15.86 -14.62
CA ASP A 34 -9.00 -15.37 -15.66
C ASP A 34 -7.54 -15.86 -15.48
N ASN A 35 -7.17 -16.31 -14.28
CA ASN A 35 -5.80 -16.70 -13.93
C ASN A 35 -5.72 -18.12 -13.33
N PRO A 36 -6.16 -19.17 -14.06
CA PRO A 36 -6.24 -20.53 -13.50
C PRO A 36 -4.88 -21.09 -13.06
N LYS A 37 -3.81 -20.84 -13.82
CA LYS A 37 -2.44 -21.27 -13.46
C LYS A 37 -1.95 -20.64 -12.16
N LEU A 38 -2.29 -19.37 -11.93
CA LEU A 38 -1.93 -18.67 -10.70
C LEU A 38 -2.70 -19.25 -9.52
N TYR A 39 -3.97 -19.54 -9.71
CA TYR A 39 -4.81 -20.18 -8.71
C TYR A 39 -4.30 -21.58 -8.35
N GLU A 40 -3.97 -22.42 -9.33
CA GLU A 40 -3.37 -23.75 -9.13
C GLU A 40 -2.06 -23.67 -8.35
N TYR A 41 -1.14 -22.79 -8.77
CA TYR A 41 0.13 -22.57 -8.09
C TYR A 41 -0.05 -22.25 -6.59
N TYR A 42 -1.04 -21.43 -6.23
CA TYR A 42 -1.31 -21.12 -4.82
C TYR A 42 -2.02 -22.26 -4.07
N ASN A 43 -2.82 -23.10 -4.76
CA ASN A 43 -3.44 -24.28 -4.15
C ASN A 43 -2.43 -25.39 -3.84
N GLU A 44 -1.32 -25.46 -4.58
CA GLU A 44 -0.23 -26.41 -4.32
C GLU A 44 0.64 -26.01 -3.11
N MET A 45 0.55 -24.76 -2.64
CA MET A 45 1.31 -24.27 -1.50
C MET A 45 0.73 -24.72 -0.17
N THR A 46 1.63 -25.01 0.79
CA THR A 46 1.25 -25.16 2.19
C THR A 46 0.79 -23.82 2.78
N LYS A 47 -0.03 -23.88 3.84
CA LYS A 47 -0.48 -22.69 4.57
C LYS A 47 0.69 -21.80 5.03
N GLU A 48 1.77 -22.40 5.50
CA GLU A 48 2.95 -21.65 5.97
C GLU A 48 3.64 -20.91 4.82
N GLN A 49 3.75 -21.52 3.64
CA GLN A 49 4.29 -20.84 2.45
C GLN A 49 3.41 -19.65 2.04
N LEU A 50 2.08 -19.81 2.07
CA LEU A 50 1.14 -18.71 1.79
C LEU A 50 1.29 -17.56 2.80
N ILE A 51 1.41 -17.87 4.10
CA ILE A 51 1.62 -16.87 5.16
C ILE A 51 2.93 -16.12 4.93
N ARG A 52 4.04 -16.83 4.72
CA ARG A 52 5.36 -16.21 4.49
C ARG A 52 5.35 -15.32 3.26
N LYS A 53 4.74 -15.77 2.16
CA LYS A 53 4.61 -14.96 0.95
C LYS A 53 3.77 -13.71 1.16
N HIS A 54 2.67 -13.83 1.90
CA HIS A 54 1.86 -12.66 2.27
C HIS A 54 2.66 -11.67 3.14
N MET A 55 3.39 -12.17 4.13
CA MET A 55 4.25 -11.35 5.00
C MET A 55 5.37 -10.67 4.22
N LEU A 56 6.02 -11.38 3.29
CA LEU A 56 7.01 -10.79 2.39
C LEU A 56 6.43 -9.62 1.60
N SER A 57 5.24 -9.78 1.01
CA SER A 57 4.58 -8.69 0.29
C SER A 57 4.19 -7.50 1.18
N LYS A 58 3.99 -7.71 2.49
CA LYS A 58 3.76 -6.63 3.46
C LYS A 58 5.08 -5.93 3.81
N MET A 59 6.13 -6.70 4.03
CA MET A 59 7.48 -6.21 4.31
C MET A 59 7.99 -5.34 3.16
N GLN A 60 7.97 -5.85 1.92
CA GLN A 60 8.43 -5.11 0.74
C GLN A 60 7.66 -3.80 0.52
N ARG A 61 6.33 -3.81 0.72
CA ARG A 61 5.51 -2.59 0.65
C ARG A 61 5.89 -1.56 1.71
N ASN A 62 6.16 -2.05 2.92
CA ASN A 62 6.57 -1.20 4.03
C ASN A 62 7.96 -0.60 3.78
N GLU A 63 8.92 -1.42 3.34
CA GLU A 63 10.28 -0.99 2.98
C GLU A 63 10.25 0.05 1.86
N TYR A 64 9.49 -0.21 0.79
CA TYR A 64 9.31 0.75 -0.29
C TYR A 64 8.73 2.08 0.22
N THR A 65 7.69 2.03 1.06
CA THR A 65 7.09 3.25 1.62
C THR A 65 8.09 4.02 2.48
N GLN A 66 8.85 3.33 3.33
CA GLN A 66 9.86 3.95 4.20
C GLN A 66 11.00 4.57 3.39
N GLN A 67 11.51 3.87 2.38
CA GLN A 67 12.54 4.41 1.50
C GLN A 67 12.06 5.69 0.83
N ARG A 68 10.85 5.69 0.27
CA ARG A 68 10.25 6.87 -0.37
C ARG A 68 10.05 8.02 0.62
N ASP A 69 9.65 7.73 1.85
CA ASP A 69 9.52 8.75 2.89
C ASP A 69 10.87 9.40 3.21
N GLN A 70 11.95 8.60 3.29
CA GLN A 70 13.31 9.13 3.50
C GLN A 70 13.79 9.99 2.34
N GLU A 71 13.56 9.55 1.09
CA GLU A 71 13.91 10.33 -0.11
C GLU A 71 13.19 11.68 -0.13
N ILE A 72 11.91 11.72 0.25
CA ILE A 72 11.14 12.97 0.35
C ILE A 72 11.68 13.87 1.46
N ILE A 73 12.03 13.32 2.63
CA ILE A 73 12.63 14.10 3.72
C ILE A 73 13.96 14.71 3.27
N GLN A 74 14.81 13.93 2.62
CA GLN A 74 16.09 14.39 2.08
C GLN A 74 15.88 15.52 1.06
N TRP A 75 14.98 15.32 0.11
CA TRP A 75 14.64 16.34 -0.90
C TRP A 75 14.15 17.64 -0.26
N VAL A 76 13.29 17.59 0.76
CA VAL A 76 12.86 18.81 1.47
C VAL A 76 14.03 19.52 2.14
N ASN A 77 14.97 18.79 2.74
CA ASN A 77 16.15 19.39 3.37
C ASN A 77 17.08 20.06 2.35
N GLU A 78 17.15 19.55 1.12
CA GLU A 78 17.90 20.12 0.01
C GLU A 78 17.19 21.32 -0.65
N ASN A 79 15.91 21.55 -0.35
CA ASN A 79 15.09 22.62 -0.92
C ASN A 79 14.56 23.56 0.18
N PRO A 80 15.34 24.58 0.61
CA PRO A 80 15.00 25.44 1.74
C PRO A 80 13.64 26.16 1.62
N GLU A 81 13.24 26.54 0.41
CA GLU A 81 11.92 27.16 0.16
C GLU A 81 10.76 26.18 0.45
N VAL A 82 10.94 24.90 0.10
CA VAL A 82 9.96 23.86 0.40
C VAL A 82 9.93 23.58 1.88
N LYS A 83 11.11 23.49 2.51
CA LYS A 83 11.23 23.26 3.95
C LYS A 83 10.45 24.32 4.75
N ALA A 84 10.63 25.60 4.43
CA ALA A 84 9.90 26.68 5.08
C ALA A 84 8.37 26.53 4.93
N LYS A 85 7.89 26.16 3.75
CA LYS A 85 6.45 25.92 3.51
C LYS A 85 5.92 24.71 4.28
N VAL A 86 6.70 23.63 4.35
CA VAL A 86 6.33 22.42 5.10
C VAL A 86 6.24 22.75 6.59
N GLU A 87 7.26 23.40 7.16
CA GLU A 87 7.33 23.80 8.57
C GLU A 87 6.16 24.72 8.96
N GLU A 88 5.86 25.72 8.14
CA GLU A 88 4.74 26.63 8.36
C GLU A 88 3.40 25.88 8.38
N ARG A 89 3.21 24.87 7.51
CA ARG A 89 1.97 24.09 7.45
C ARG A 89 1.83 23.09 8.60
N ILE A 90 2.93 22.67 9.23
CA ILE A 90 2.91 21.72 10.37
C ILE A 90 3.07 22.38 11.74
N LYS A 91 3.22 23.71 11.82
CA LYS A 91 3.49 24.43 13.08
C LYS A 91 2.47 24.12 14.19
N ASN A 92 1.19 23.93 13.82
CA ASN A 92 0.09 23.65 14.74
C ASN A 92 -0.17 22.15 14.94
N VAL A 93 0.63 21.27 14.33
CA VAL A 93 0.47 19.82 14.49
C VAL A 93 1.11 19.39 15.82
N PRO A 94 0.42 18.59 16.66
CA PRO A 94 0.99 18.01 17.87
C PRO A 94 2.30 17.26 17.60
N ALA A 95 3.26 17.33 18.53
CA ALA A 95 4.60 16.77 18.36
C ALA A 95 4.57 15.29 17.94
N GLU A 96 3.69 14.49 18.54
CA GLU A 96 3.45 13.08 18.24
C GLU A 96 3.11 12.81 16.77
N ASN A 97 2.44 13.76 16.11
CA ASN A 97 2.00 13.64 14.72
C ASN A 97 2.89 14.42 13.75
N ARG A 98 3.88 15.17 14.25
CA ARG A 98 4.65 16.12 13.46
C ARG A 98 5.46 15.46 12.35
N GLN A 99 6.08 14.31 12.62
CA GLN A 99 6.84 13.57 11.61
C GLN A 99 5.96 13.05 10.47
N ARG A 100 4.81 12.46 10.81
CA ARG A 100 3.85 11.98 9.81
C ARG A 100 3.26 13.12 8.99
N ALA A 101 2.95 14.24 9.64
CA ALA A 101 2.47 15.43 8.97
C ALA A 101 3.53 16.05 8.06
N PHE A 102 4.79 16.09 8.50
CA PHE A 102 5.92 16.55 7.69
C PHE A 102 6.01 15.77 6.38
N VAL A 103 6.07 14.44 6.44
CA VAL A 103 6.16 13.59 5.24
C VAL A 103 4.95 13.78 4.32
N ARG A 104 3.73 13.86 4.88
CA ARG A 104 2.52 14.09 4.08
C ARG A 104 2.58 15.42 3.33
N VAL A 105 2.85 16.51 4.04
CA VAL A 105 2.90 17.85 3.45
C VAL A 105 4.05 17.96 2.45
N ALA A 106 5.20 17.35 2.74
CA ALA A 106 6.34 17.28 1.85
C ALA A 106 6.00 16.57 0.52
N LYS A 107 5.27 15.45 0.57
CA LYS A 107 4.77 14.75 -0.63
C LYS A 107 3.83 15.64 -1.45
N ASP A 108 2.93 16.37 -0.79
CA ASP A 108 2.02 17.30 -1.47
C ASP A 108 2.78 18.42 -2.18
N GLU A 109 3.80 19.00 -1.53
CA GLU A 109 4.64 20.04 -2.14
C GLU A 109 5.48 19.50 -3.30
N ALA A 110 6.05 18.29 -3.16
CA ALA A 110 6.76 17.62 -4.25
C ALA A 110 5.84 17.42 -5.47
N MET A 111 4.61 16.92 -5.27
CA MET A 111 3.66 16.78 -6.37
C MET A 111 3.30 18.13 -7.00
N ARG A 112 3.04 19.16 -6.19
CA ARG A 112 2.73 20.51 -6.70
C ARG A 112 3.86 21.11 -7.53
N GLN A 113 5.10 20.92 -7.11
CA GLN A 113 6.25 21.40 -7.89
C GLN A 113 6.36 20.67 -9.23
N THR A 114 6.13 19.37 -9.25
CA THR A 114 6.21 18.58 -10.50
C THR A 114 5.09 18.90 -11.47
N MET A 115 3.90 19.25 -10.96
CA MET A 115 2.79 19.77 -11.76
C MET A 115 3.06 21.20 -12.25
N ARG A 116 3.81 22.03 -11.50
CA ARG A 116 4.21 23.39 -11.90
C ARG A 116 5.38 23.38 -12.90
N GLN A 117 6.31 22.46 -12.76
CA GLN A 117 7.50 22.30 -13.60
C GLN A 117 7.24 21.33 -14.76
N GLY A 118 6.25 21.61 -15.61
CA GLY A 118 5.95 20.78 -16.79
C GLY A 118 7.14 20.44 -17.72
N GLN A 119 8.33 20.99 -17.49
CA GLN A 119 9.62 20.55 -18.03
C GLN A 119 10.73 20.85 -17.00
N GLY A 120 11.43 19.82 -16.48
CA GLY A 120 12.70 19.99 -15.75
C GLY A 120 12.70 19.49 -14.31
N GLN A 121 13.19 18.26 -14.16
CA GLN A 121 13.49 17.52 -12.91
C GLN A 121 12.30 16.81 -12.23
N PRO A 122 12.13 15.49 -12.48
CA PRO A 122 11.10 14.71 -11.81
C PRO A 122 11.39 14.61 -10.30
N PRO A 123 10.36 14.43 -9.47
CA PRO A 123 10.58 14.10 -8.05
C PRO A 123 11.28 12.72 -8.00
N PRO A 124 11.91 12.33 -6.86
CA PRO A 124 12.56 11.02 -6.73
C PRO A 124 11.64 9.92 -7.30
N SER A 125 12.20 9.16 -8.24
CA SER A 125 11.55 8.33 -9.25
C SER A 125 10.10 7.93 -8.92
N GLN A 126 9.13 8.46 -9.65
CA GLN A 126 7.80 7.87 -9.74
C GLN A 126 7.89 6.61 -10.58
N GLY A 127 8.43 5.54 -10.00
CA GLY A 127 8.31 4.20 -10.56
C GLY A 127 6.83 3.82 -10.56
N ILE A 128 6.17 4.03 -11.69
CA ILE A 128 4.91 3.36 -12.02
C ILE A 128 5.27 1.88 -12.13
N GLY A 129 5.19 1.19 -10.99
CA GLY A 129 5.24 -0.26 -10.95
C GLY A 129 3.94 -0.78 -11.56
N VAL A 130 4.07 -1.36 -12.76
CA VAL A 130 3.07 -2.25 -13.36
C VAL A 130 3.00 -3.54 -12.55
#